data_AF-R7LWT7-F1
#
_entry.id   AF-R7LWT7-F1
#
_cell.length_a   1.000
_cell.length_b   1.000
_cell.length_c   1.000
_cell.angle_alpha   90.00
_cell.angle_beta   90.00
_cell.angle_gamma   90.00
#
_symmetry.space_group_name_H-M   'P 1'
#
loop_
_entity.id
_entity.type
_entity.pdbx_description
1 polymer ?
#
loop_
_entity_poly.entity_id
_entity_poly.type
_entity_poly.pdbx_seq_one_letter_code
_entity_poly.pdbx_strand_id
1 'polypeptide(L)' 'MNETVEAIKTYFKGVKAEWSKVSWPEKKQVIFETLSVIVIVFVFTVAIYLMDLIFKYLLGFINK' A
#
# COMPACT_ATOMS: atom_id res chain seq x y z
N MET A 1 -26.68 -31.48 14.40
CA MET A 1 -26.60 -30.89 13.03
C MET A 1 -27.30 -29.53 12.94
N ASN A 2 -28.45 -29.31 13.59
CA ASN A 2 -29.09 -27.99 13.63
C ASN A 2 -28.40 -27.01 14.61
N GLU A 3 -27.90 -27.49 15.74
CA GLU A 3 -27.23 -26.63 16.74
C GLU A 3 -25.90 -26.04 16.25
N THR A 4 -25.10 -26.81 15.51
CA THR A 4 -23.83 -26.32 14.94
C THR A 4 -24.04 -25.27 13.85
N VAL A 5 -25.12 -25.38 13.06
CA VAL A 5 -25.49 -24.40 12.03
C VAL A 5 -25.97 -23.09 12.67
N GLU A 6 -26.75 -23.18 13.76
CA GLU A 6 -27.18 -22.02 14.56
C GLU A 6 -26.00 -21.32 15.24
N ALA A 7 -25.03 -22.09 15.76
CA ALA A 7 -23.80 -21.54 16.32
C ALA A 7 -23.01 -20.75 15.27
N ILE A 8 -22.76 -21.32 14.09
CA ILE A 8 -22.05 -20.65 12.98
C ILE A 8 -22.76 -19.37 12.55
N LYS A 9 -24.10 -19.38 12.40
CA LYS A 9 -24.87 -18.16 12.09
C LYS A 9 -24.66 -17.07 13.15
N THR A 10 -24.64 -17.45 14.43
CA THR A 10 -24.45 -16.52 15.54
C THR A 10 -23.03 -15.92 15.52
N TYR A 11 -22.00 -16.73 15.23
CA TYR A 11 -20.63 -16.25 15.04
C TYR A 11 -20.52 -15.27 13.86
N PHE A 12 -21.08 -15.58 12.69
CA PHE A 12 -21.06 -14.67 11.54
C PHE A 12 -21.81 -13.36 11.81
N LYS A 13 -22.90 -13.42 12.59
CA LYS A 13 -23.65 -12.23 13.01
C LYS A 13 -22.82 -11.35 13.96
N GLY A 14 -22.08 -11.96 14.89
CA GLY A 14 -21.12 -11.27 15.76
C GLY A 14 -19.97 -10.63 14.96
N VAL A 15 -19.37 -11.38 14.03
CA VAL A 15 -18.31 -10.87 13.16
C VAL A 15 -18.79 -9.69 12.32
N LYS A 16 -19.98 -9.77 11.73
CA LYS A 16 -20.57 -8.66 10.97
C LYS A 16 -20.84 -7.42 11.84
N ALA A 17 -21.25 -7.62 13.09
CA ALA A 17 -21.47 -6.52 14.04
C ALA A 17 -20.16 -5.80 14.42
N GLU A 18 -19.08 -6.56 14.64
CA GLU A 18 -17.75 -5.98 14.88
C GLU A 18 -17.18 -5.32 13.62
N TRP A 19 -17.42 -5.89 12.44
CA TRP A 19 -16.97 -5.31 11.17
C TRP A 19 -17.64 -3.97 10.85
N SER A 20 -18.87 -3.75 11.36
CA SER A 20 -19.54 -2.45 11.28
C SER A 20 -18.95 -1.39 12.21
N LYS A 21 -18.18 -1.78 13.23
CA LYS A 21 -17.42 -0.84 14.08
C LYS A 21 -16.09 -0.45 13.46
N VAL A 22 -15.66 -1.16 12.41
CA VAL A 22 -14.47 -0.78 11.65
C VAL A 22 -14.81 0.47 10.85
N SER A 23 -14.45 1.62 11.40
CA SER A 23 -14.50 2.91 10.73
C SER A 23 -13.42 2.94 9.65
N TRP A 24 -13.68 2.27 8.52
CA TRP A 24 -12.81 2.42 7.37
C TRP A 24 -12.77 3.90 6.98
N PRO A 25 -11.57 4.47 6.84
CA PRO A 25 -11.42 5.83 6.37
C PRO A 25 -12.13 6.01 5.03
N GLU A 26 -12.62 7.21 4.78
CA GLU A 26 -13.33 7.55 3.56
C GLU A 26 -12.47 7.17 2.34
N LYS A 27 -13.06 6.52 1.32
CA LYS A 27 -12.34 6.04 0.13
C LYS A 27 -11.47 7.13 -0.50
N LYS A 28 -11.92 8.38 -0.40
CA LYS A 28 -11.19 9.58 -0.83
C LYS A 28 -9.84 9.72 -0.11
N GLN A 29 -9.81 9.58 1.21
CA GLN A 29 -8.58 9.68 2.00
C GLN A 29 -7.58 8.62 1.58
N VAL A 30 -8.01 7.36 1.46
CA VAL A 30 -7.13 6.24 1.06
C VAL A 30 -6.48 6.49 -0.30
N ILE A 31 -7.22 7.07 -1.25
CA ILE A 31 -6.70 7.41 -2.59
C ILE A 31 -5.65 8.53 -2.49
N PHE A 32 -5.89 9.58 -1.70
CA PHE A 32 -4.92 10.67 -1.53
C PHE A 32 -3.62 10.21 -0.85
N GLU A 33 -3.72 9.37 0.18
CA GLU A 33 -2.54 8.82 0.84
C GLU A 33 -1.74 7.93 -0.13
N THR A 34 -2.43 7.08 -0.88
CA THR A 34 -1.77 6.22 -1.89
C THR A 34 -1.10 7.04 -2.99
N LEU A 35 -1.76 8.10 -3.47
CA LEU A 35 -1.20 9.01 -4.48
C LEU A 35 0.04 9.73 -3.95
N SER A 36 0.01 10.16 -2.69
CA SER A 36 1.15 10.82 -2.05
C SER A 36 2.38 9.91 -2.02
N VAL A 37 2.19 8.63 -1.67
CA VAL A 37 3.28 7.64 -1.69
C VAL A 37 3.82 7.43 -3.11
N ILE A 38 2.94 7.35 -4.13
CA ILE A 38 3.36 7.21 -5.54
C ILE A 38 4.24 8.37 -5.97
N VAL A 39 3.86 9.61 -5.62
CA VAL A 39 4.64 10.81 -5.95
C VAL A 39 6.02 10.76 -5.30
N ILE A 40 6.11 10.37 -4.03
CA ILE A 40 7.38 10.26 -3.30
C ILE A 40 8.29 9.21 -3.97
N VAL A 41 7.76 8.02 -4.28
CA VAL A 41 8.51 6.95 -4.96
C VAL A 41 9.00 7.40 -6.34
N PHE A 42 8.18 8.14 -7.08
CA PHE A 42 8.56 8.67 -8.39
C PHE A 42 9.75 9.64 -8.28
N VAL A 43 9.73 10.56 -7.31
CA VAL A 43 10.83 11.49 -7.06
C VAL A 43 12.12 10.74 -6.72
N PHE A 44 12.06 9.74 -5.83
CA PHE A 44 13.23 8.92 -5.50
C PHE A 44 13.77 8.17 -6.71
N THR A 45 12.89 7.63 -7.56
CA THR A 45 13.29 6.92 -8.78
C THR A 45 14.06 7.84 -9.72
N VAL A 46 13.56 9.07 -9.94
CA VAL A 46 14.24 10.07 -10.76
C VAL A 46 15.59 10.47 -10.14
N ALA A 47 15.63 10.67 -8.83
CA ALA A 47 16.87 11.03 -8.13
C ALA A 47 17.96 9.95 -8.26
N ILE A 48 17.59 8.68 -8.05
CA ILE A 48 18.50 7.53 -8.21
C ILE A 48 18.96 7.43 -9.68
N TYR A 49 18.06 7.57 -10.63
CA TYR A 49 18.41 7.52 -12.06
C TYR A 49 19.42 8.60 -12.46
N LEU A 50 19.26 9.83 -11.97
CA LEU A 50 20.23 10.91 -12.21
C LEU A 50 21.60 10.60 -11.59
N MET A 51 21.60 10.02 -10.39
CA MET A 51 22.82 9.61 -9.71
C MET A 51 23.54 8.49 -10.48
N ASP A 52 22.80 7.50 -10.99
CA ASP A 52 23.35 6.42 -11.83
C ASP A 52 23.97 6.96 -13.12
N LEU A 53 23.37 7.98 -13.73
CA LEU A 53 23.94 8.65 -14.91
C LEU A 53 25.29 9.30 -14.57
N ILE A 54 25.37 10.04 -13.47
CA ILE A 54 26.61 10.67 -13.02
C ILE A 54 27.70 9.60 -12.81
N PHE A 55 27.38 8.51 -12.13
CA PHE A 55 28.33 7.40 -11.94
C PHE A 55 28.76 6.75 -13.26
N LYS A 56 27.84 6.56 -14.22
CA LYS A 56 28.20 6.05 -15.55
C LYS A 56 29.15 6.98 -16.29
N TYR A 57 28.94 8.29 -16.22
CA TYR A 57 29.85 9.27 -16.84
C TYR A 57 31.23 9.27 -16.17
N LEU A 58 31.28 9.23 -14.84
CA LEU A 58 32.54 9.20 -14.08
C LEU A 58 33.33 7.91 -14.33
N LEU A 59 32.69 6.74 -14.26
CA LEU A 59 33.33 5.45 -14.52
C LEU A 59 33.70 5.28 -15.99
N GLY A 60 32.88 5.81 -16.90
CA GLY A 60 33.19 5.84 -18.34
C GLY A 60 34.43 6.67 -18.67
N PHE A 61 34.74 7.69 -17.86
CA PHE A 61 35.98 8.47 -17.98
C PHE A 61 37.21 7.72 -17.45
N ILE A 62 37.04 6.84 -16.46
CA ILE A 62 38.12 5.99 -15.91
C ILE A 62 38.52 4.86 -16.88
N ASN A 63 37.58 4.33 -17.67
CA ASN A 63 37.84 3.25 -18.62
C ASN A 63 38.29 3.74 -20.01
N LYS A 64 38.82 4.96 -20.11
CA LYS A 64 39.38 5.52 -21.34
C LYS A 64 40.80 6.03 -21.11
#